data_AF-A0A4R4T9X2-F1
#
_entry.id   AF-A0A4R4T9X2-F1
#
_cell.length_a   1.000
_cell.length_b   1.000
_cell.length_c   1.000
_cell.angle_alpha   90.00
_cell.angle_beta   90.00
_cell.angle_gamma   90.00
#
_symmetry.space_group_name_H-M   'P 1'
#
loop_
_entity.id
_entity.type
_entity.pdbx_description
1 polymer ?
#
loop_
_entity_poly.entity_id
_entity_poly.type
_entity_poly.pdbx_seq_one_letter_code
_entity_poly.pdbx_strand_id
1 'polypeptide(L)' 'MTRARYRFREHAFSPDERPEAPPVRFVMQCVACGLFSPRTEDAEDGSTWAFTHLMENAGHLDYIAHATRPYRFEPGAWQ' A
#
# COMPACT_ATOMS: atom_id res chain seq x y z
N MET A 1 -20.49 -21.00 42.58
CA MET A 1 -19.25 -20.67 41.82
C MET A 1 -19.65 -19.94 40.54
N THR A 2 -19.37 -18.64 40.46
CA THR A 2 -19.67 -17.83 39.28
C THR A 2 -18.56 -18.04 38.27
N ARG A 3 -18.85 -18.71 37.15
CA ARG A 3 -17.87 -18.95 36.09
C ARG A 3 -17.64 -17.63 35.34
N ALA A 4 -16.44 -17.06 35.45
CA ALA A 4 -16.03 -15.91 34.64
C ALA A 4 -16.03 -16.34 33.15
N ARG A 5 -16.88 -15.73 32.34
CA ARG A 5 -16.89 -15.89 30.88
C ARG A 5 -15.90 -14.88 30.30
N TYR A 6 -14.69 -15.32 30.01
CA TYR A 6 -13.76 -14.55 29.20
C TYR A 6 -14.24 -14.62 27.73
N ARG A 7 -14.68 -13.50 27.16
CA ARG A 7 -14.92 -13.36 25.71
C ARG A 7 -13.59 -12.96 25.06
N PHE A 8 -13.10 -13.81 24.15
CA PHE A 8 -11.96 -13.48 23.30
C PHE A 8 -12.42 -12.41 22.31
N ARG A 9 -11.74 -11.25 22.30
CA ARG A 9 -12.06 -10.17 21.37
C ARG A 9 -11.52 -10.56 20.01
N GLU A 10 -12.40 -10.86 19.06
CA GLU A 10 -12.00 -11.00 17.66
C GLU A 10 -11.54 -9.61 17.19
N HIS A 11 -10.26 -9.48 16.86
CA HIS A 11 -9.72 -8.28 16.26
C HIS A 11 -9.90 -8.39 14.75
N ALA A 12 -10.44 -7.35 14.11
CA ALA A 12 -10.54 -7.28 12.66
C ALA A 12 -9.23 -6.74 12.08
N PHE A 13 -8.72 -7.33 11.01
CA PHE A 13 -7.56 -6.82 10.27
C PHE A 13 -8.05 -6.06 9.03
N SER A 14 -7.69 -4.79 8.92
CA SER A 14 -8.16 -3.90 7.86
C SER A 14 -7.12 -2.81 7.54
N PRO A 15 -7.26 -2.10 6.39
CA PRO A 15 -6.50 -0.89 6.14
C PRO A 15 -6.62 0.11 7.30
N ASP A 16 -5.54 0.81 7.64
CA ASP A 16 -5.59 1.88 8.63
C ASP A 16 -6.10 3.16 7.97
N GLU A 17 -7.36 3.50 8.21
CA GLU A 17 -8.06 4.67 7.62
C GLU A 17 -8.09 5.89 8.54
N ARG A 18 -7.37 5.84 9.67
CA ARG A 18 -7.36 6.95 10.62
C ARG A 18 -6.63 8.17 10.04
N PRO A 19 -6.98 9.41 10.44
CA PRO A 19 -6.30 10.62 9.99
C PRO A 19 -4.79 10.64 10.26
N GLU A 20 -4.33 9.97 11.32
CA GLU A 20 -2.92 9.88 11.70
C GLU A 20 -2.16 8.71 11.03
N ALA A 21 -2.85 7.87 10.25
CA ALA A 21 -2.21 6.75 9.58
C ALA A 21 -1.19 7.26 8.53
N PRO A 22 -0.05 6.56 8.34
CA PRO A 22 0.83 6.87 7.22
C PRO A 22 0.06 6.81 5.90
N PRO A 23 0.26 7.76 4.97
CA PRO A 23 -0.48 7.76 3.71
C PRO A 23 -0.12 6.55 2.85
N VAL A 24 -1.04 6.18 1.97
CA VAL A 24 -0.75 5.21 0.92
C VAL A 24 0.29 5.81 -0.02
N ARG A 25 1.31 5.01 -0.35
CA ARG A 25 2.38 5.43 -1.24
C ARG A 25 2.45 4.53 -2.46
N PHE A 26 2.69 5.12 -3.62
CA PHE A 26 2.85 4.42 -4.88
C PHE A 26 4.28 4.60 -5.41
N VAL A 27 4.75 3.58 -6.12
CA VAL A 27 5.99 3.64 -6.89
C VAL A 27 5.86 2.75 -8.12
N MET A 28 6.36 3.20 -9.26
CA MET A 28 6.43 2.42 -10.49
C MET A 28 7.82 1.80 -10.63
N GLN A 29 7.89 0.53 -11.02
CA GLN A 29 9.15 -0.17 -11.29
C GLN A 29 9.23 -0.55 -12.76
N CYS A 30 10.35 -0.25 -13.42
CA CYS A 30 10.65 -0.79 -14.74
C CYS A 30 11.19 -2.23 -14.61
N VAL A 31 10.60 -3.18 -15.32
CA VAL A 31 11.03 -4.60 -15.28
C VAL A 31 12.38 -4.79 -15.98
N ALA A 32 12.60 -4.07 -17.08
CA ALA A 32 13.80 -4.24 -17.89
C ALA A 32 15.10 -3.85 -17.15
N CYS A 33 15.08 -2.74 -16.41
CA CYS A 33 16.26 -2.24 -15.71
C CYS A 33 16.15 -2.26 -14.18
N GLY A 34 14.98 -2.59 -13.62
CA GLY A 34 14.73 -2.66 -12.18
C GLY A 34 14.64 -1.30 -11.47
N LEU A 35 14.73 -0.18 -12.18
CA LEU A 35 14.63 1.17 -11.59
C LEU A 35 13.22 1.48 -11.11
N PHE A 36 13.14 2.32 -10.08
CA PHE A 36 11.91 2.77 -9.47
C PHE A 36 11.70 4.27 -9.68
N SER A 37 10.45 4.68 -9.85
CA SER A 37 10.05 6.08 -9.74
C SER A 37 10.29 6.61 -8.31
N PRO A 38 10.19 7.94 -8.11
CA PRO A 38 9.99 8.47 -6.76
C PRO A 38 8.74 7.85 -6.11
N ARG A 39 8.76 7.79 -4.78
CA ARG A 39 7.62 7.34 -3.98
C ARG A 39 6.67 8.51 -3.72
N THR A 40 5.41 8.39 -4.13
CA THR A 40 4.43 9.49 -4.15
C THR A 40 3.09 9.04 -3.52
N GLU A 41 2.18 9.97 -3.23
CA GLU A 41 0.79 9.63 -2.82
C GLU A 41 -0.15 9.48 -4.03
N ASP A 42 0.26 9.99 -5.18
CA ASP A 42 -0.49 9.90 -6.43
C ASP A 42 0.06 8.75 -7.29
N ALA A 43 -0.83 7.87 -7.72
CA ALA A 43 -0.49 6.78 -8.62
C ALA A 43 -0.13 7.28 -10.04
N GLU A 44 -0.66 8.44 -10.46
CA GLU A 44 -0.41 9.02 -11.79
C GLU A 44 1.04 9.51 -11.95
N ASP A 45 1.71 9.88 -10.85
CA ASP A 45 3.14 10.24 -10.85
C ASP A 45 4.02 9.08 -11.35
N GLY A 46 3.66 7.85 -10.99
CA GLY A 46 4.36 6.65 -11.45
C GLY A 46 4.22 6.42 -12.96
N SER A 47 3.04 6.70 -13.51
CA SER A 47 2.78 6.60 -14.96
C SER A 47 3.51 7.70 -15.73
N THR A 48 3.56 8.92 -15.19
CA THR A 48 4.31 10.04 -15.77
C THR A 48 5.80 9.71 -15.81
N TRP A 49 6.34 9.15 -14.72
CA TRP A 49 7.71 8.66 -14.71
C TRP A 49 7.96 7.56 -15.75
N ALA A 50 7.06 6.58 -15.87
CA ALA A 50 7.21 5.50 -16.85
C ALA A 50 7.24 6.02 -18.30
N PHE A 51 6.42 7.03 -18.61
CA PHE A 51 6.41 7.65 -19.93
C PHE A 51 7.75 8.32 -20.26
N THR A 52 8.25 9.16 -19.33
CA THR A 52 9.57 9.79 -19.49
C THR A 52 10.69 8.75 -19.59
N HIS A 53 10.64 7.71 -18.75
CA HIS A 53 11.63 6.64 -18.73
C HIS A 53 11.67 5.86 -20.05
N LEU A 54 10.51 5.58 -20.65
CA LEU A 54 10.40 4.94 -21.96
C LEU A 54 11.01 5.80 -23.06
N MET A 55 10.78 7.11 -23.05
CA MET A 55 11.32 8.03 -24.06
C MET A 55 12.86 8.05 -24.06
N GLU A 56 13.48 7.89 -22.89
CA GLU A 56 14.93 7.83 -22.72
C GLU A 56 15.52 6.42 -22.96
N ASN A 57 14.70 5.39 -22.84
CA ASN A 57 15.13 3.99 -22.87
C ASN A 57 14.21 3.15 -23.77
N ALA A 58 14.39 3.32 -25.09
CA ALA A 58 13.66 2.54 -26.10
C ALA A 58 13.82 1.03 -25.84
N GLY A 59 12.71 0.35 -25.51
CA GLY A 59 12.67 -1.09 -25.19
C GLY A 59 12.30 -1.41 -23.74
N HIS A 60 12.24 -0.42 -22.85
CA HIS A 60 11.71 -0.59 -21.50
C HIS A 60 10.18 -0.55 -21.53
N LEU A 61 9.54 -1.66 -21.90
CA LEU A 61 8.10 -1.73 -22.20
C LEU A 61 7.25 -2.27 -21.05
N ASP A 62 7.85 -2.94 -20.08
CA ASP A 62 7.15 -3.60 -18.98
C ASP A 62 7.38 -2.88 -17.65
N TYR A 63 6.28 -2.57 -16.95
CA TYR A 63 6.29 -1.83 -15.69
C TYR A 63 5.38 -2.49 -14.65
N ILE A 64 5.76 -2.39 -13.37
CA ILE A 64 5.00 -2.90 -12.23
C ILE A 64 4.68 -1.74 -11.28
N ALA A 65 3.41 -1.54 -10.97
CA ALA A 65 3.00 -0.62 -9.93
C ALA A 65 3.06 -1.29 -8.55
N HIS A 66 3.72 -0.64 -7.59
CA HIS A 66 3.78 -1.06 -6.20
C HIS A 66 3.02 -0.06 -5.32
N ALA A 67 2.13 -0.58 -4.49
CA ALA A 67 1.37 0.20 -3.51
C ALA A 67 1.76 -0.21 -2.09
N THR A 68 2.14 0.75 -1.26
CA THR A 68 2.37 0.57 0.17
C THR A 68 1.21 1.20 0.93
N ARG A 69 0.42 0.37 1.63
CA ARG A 69 -0.77 0.79 2.38
C ARG A 69 -0.65 0.32 3.83
N PRO A 70 -0.91 1.16 4.84
CA PRO A 70 -0.90 0.73 6.23
C PRO A 70 -2.11 -0.15 6.53
N TYR A 71 -1.92 -1.11 7.44
CA TYR A 71 -2.97 -1.98 7.96
C TYR A 71 -2.83 -2.07 9.47
N ARG A 72 -3.93 -2.37 10.15
CA ARG A 72 -3.96 -2.54 11.59
C ARG A 72 -5.00 -3.56 12.03
N PHE A 73 -4.88 -3.97 13.29
CA PHE A 73 -5.95 -4.65 13.99
C PHE A 73 -6.87 -3.64 14.69
N GLU A 74 -8.16 -3.81 14.51
CA GLU A 74 -9.23 -3.08 15.20
C GLU A 74 -9.98 -4.01 16.14
N PRO A 75 -10.05 -3.70 17.44
CA PRO A 75 -10.75 -4.56 18.38
C PRO A 75 -12.26 -4.57 18.11
N GLY A 76 -12.86 -5.75 17.91
CA GLY A 76 -14.30 -5.89 17.71
C GLY A 76 -15.15 -5.30 18.85
N ALA A 77 -16.43 -5.02 18.55
CA ALA A 77 -17.39 -4.51 19.52
C ALA A 77 -17.58 -5.51 20.68
N TRP A 78 -17.85 -4.98 21.87
CA TRP A 78 -18.32 -5.80 22.98
C TRP A 78 -19.69 -6.38 22.62
N GLN A 79 -19.76 -7.71 22.50
CA GLN A 79 -21.03 -8.43 22.57
C GLN A 79 -21.29 -8.90 23.99
#